data_AF-A0A0R1W0D7-F1
#
_entry.id   AF-A0A0R1W0D7-F1
#
_cell.length_a   1.000
_cell.length_b   1.000
_cell.length_c   1.000
_cell.angle_alpha   90.00
_cell.angle_beta   90.00
_cell.angle_gamma   90.00
#
_symmetry.space_group_name_H-M   'P 1'
#
loop_
_entity.id
_entity.type
_entity.pdbx_description
1 polymer ?
#
loop_
_entity_poly.entity_id
_entity_poly.type
_entity_poly.pdbx_seq_one_letter_code
_entity_poly.pdbx_strand_id
1 'polypeptide(L)' 'MRYQDGKISKPSSTVKVIQKHLGVKQDGYFGPVTYRAMQRKLGTPVDGKVSRPSLMWKQIQRDINNDVKPF' A
#
# COMPACT_ATOMS: atom_id res chain seq x y z
N MET A 1 16.07 11.00 -13.19
CA MET A 1 15.42 9.89 -12.46
C MET A 1 13.91 10.02 -12.67
N ARG A 2 13.35 9.33 -13.67
CA ARG A 2 11.92 9.44 -14.03
C ARG A 2 11.12 8.43 -13.22
N TYR A 3 10.29 8.92 -12.30
CA TYR A 3 9.29 8.12 -11.61
C TYR A 3 8.28 7.65 -12.66
N GLN A 4 8.24 6.35 -12.96
CA GLN A 4 7.15 5.78 -13.76
C GLN A 4 5.90 5.77 -12.90
N ASP A 5 4.98 6.68 -13.22
CA ASP A 5 3.66 6.77 -12.65
C ASP A 5 2.89 5.43 -12.75
N GLY A 6 2.40 4.97 -11.61
CA GLY A 6 1.05 4.42 -11.48
C GLY A 6 0.80 2.96 -11.87
N LYS A 7 1.71 2.25 -12.55
CA LYS A 7 1.55 0.80 -12.80
C LYS A 7 2.83 0.07 -12.46
N ILE A 8 2.86 -0.58 -11.29
CA ILE A 8 3.75 -1.75 -11.10
C ILE A 8 3.21 -2.82 -12.05
N SER A 9 3.69 -2.79 -13.29
CA SER A 9 3.17 -3.56 -14.44
C SER A 9 3.56 -5.04 -14.40
N LYS A 10 4.29 -5.46 -13.37
CA LYS A 10 4.70 -6.85 -13.16
C LYS A 10 4.37 -7.27 -11.73
N PRO A 11 3.84 -8.49 -11.52
CA PRO A 11 3.60 -9.00 -10.19
C PRO A 11 4.91 -9.06 -9.39
N SER A 12 4.93 -8.45 -8.21
CA SER A 12 6.09 -8.37 -7.34
C SER A 12 5.96 -9.33 -6.16
N SER A 13 7.04 -10.05 -5.85
CA SER A 13 7.13 -10.89 -4.64
C SER A 13 6.96 -10.06 -3.37
N THR A 14 7.52 -8.86 -3.33
CA THR A 14 7.33 -7.90 -2.23
C THR A 14 5.87 -7.53 -2.04
N VAL A 15 5.15 -7.29 -3.14
CA VAL A 15 3.71 -6.98 -3.08
C VAL A 15 2.91 -8.18 -2.57
N LYS A 16 3.28 -9.41 -2.95
CA LYS A 16 2.64 -10.62 -2.40
C LYS A 16 2.83 -10.74 -0.88
N VAL A 17 4.00 -10.38 -0.36
CA VAL A 17 4.25 -10.37 1.09
C VAL A 17 3.36 -9.34 1.78
N ILE A 18 3.24 -8.13 1.23
CA ILE A 18 2.33 -7.09 1.75
C ILE A 18 0.89 -7.60 1.70
N GLN A 19 0.45 -8.16 0.57
CA GLN A 19 -0.90 -8.70 0.39
C GLN A 19 -1.20 -9.84 1.38
N LYS A 20 -0.21 -10.69 1.68
CA LYS A 20 -0.29 -11.73 2.71
C LYS A 20 -0.52 -11.12 4.09
N HIS A 21 0.26 -10.10 4.47
CA HIS A 21 0.07 -9.38 5.75
C HIS A 21 -1.29 -8.67 5.83
N LEU A 22 -1.79 -8.17 4.71
CA LEU A 22 -3.10 -7.53 4.60
C LEU A 22 -4.28 -8.53 4.51
N GLY A 23 -4.01 -9.83 4.40
CA GLY A 23 -5.05 -10.86 4.27
C GLY A 23 -5.83 -10.81 2.95
N VAL A 24 -5.25 -10.27 1.87
CA VAL A 24 -5.87 -10.19 0.54
C VAL A 24 -5.22 -11.15 -0.44
N LYS A 25 -5.86 -11.34 -1.61
CA LYS A 25 -5.32 -12.17 -2.69
C LYS A 25 -3.91 -11.71 -3.06
N GLN A 26 -2.96 -12.65 -3.04
CA GLN A 26 -1.54 -12.41 -3.32
C GLN A 26 -1.28 -12.42 -4.84
N ASP A 27 -1.94 -11.52 -5.58
CA ASP A 27 -1.79 -11.41 -7.04
C ASP A 27 -0.49 -10.72 -7.46
N GLY A 28 0.24 -10.12 -6.50
CA GLY A 28 1.49 -9.39 -6.73
C GLY A 28 1.32 -8.02 -7.36
N TYR A 29 0.09 -7.58 -7.62
CA TYR A 29 -0.21 -6.27 -8.20
C TYR A 29 -0.50 -5.23 -7.13
N PHE A 30 0.24 -4.13 -7.16
CA PHE A 30 0.03 -3.02 -6.25
C PHE A 30 -1.07 -2.10 -6.81
N GLY A 31 -2.33 -2.57 -6.72
CA GLY A 31 -3.50 -1.90 -7.29
C GLY A 31 -4.63 -1.65 -6.28
N PRO A 32 -5.85 -1.35 -6.76
CA PRO A 32 -6.99 -0.92 -5.92
C PRO A 32 -7.33 -1.86 -4.77
N VAL A 33 -7.17 -3.18 -4.95
CA VAL A 33 -7.40 -4.16 -3.88
C VAL A 33 -6.41 -3.94 -2.74
N THR A 34 -5.12 -3.79 -3.06
CA THR A 34 -4.05 -3.54 -2.10
C THR A 34 -4.22 -2.19 -1.42
N TYR A 35 -4.52 -1.12 -2.18
CA TYR A 35 -4.76 0.22 -1.60
C TYR A 35 -5.89 0.22 -0.58
N ARG A 36 -7.03 -0.39 -0.93
CA ARG A 36 -8.19 -0.46 -0.03
C ARG A 36 -7.90 -1.25 1.22
N ALA A 37 -7.12 -2.33 1.11
CA ALA A 37 -6.73 -3.14 2.26
C ALA A 37 -5.80 -2.36 3.22
N MET A 38 -4.81 -1.65 2.68
CA MET A 38 -3.94 -0.75 3.47
C MET A 38 -4.74 0.35 4.14
N GLN A 39 -5.66 0.99 3.40
CA GLN A 39 -6.50 2.07 3.94
C GLN A 39 -7.34 1.61 5.13
N ARG A 40 -7.96 0.42 5.04
CA ARG A 40 -8.70 -0.19 6.15
C ARG A 40 -7.81 -0.48 7.35
N LYS A 41 -6.61 -1.04 7.12
CA LYS A 41 -5.67 -1.39 8.19
C LYS A 41 -5.18 -0.15 8.96
N LEU A 42 -4.95 0.94 8.24
CA LEU A 42 -4.45 2.21 8.79
C LEU A 42 -5.54 3.15 9.28
N GLY A 43 -6.83 2.78 9.17
CA GLY A 43 -7.94 3.65 9.55
C GLY A 43 -8.07 4.93 8.71
N THR A 44 -7.60 4.90 7.45
CA THR A 44 -7.70 6.05 6.52
C THR A 44 -8.89 5.89 5.57
N PRO A 45 -9.38 6.98 4.93
CA PRO A 45 -10.48 6.89 3.97
C PRO A 45 -10.21 5.85 2.87
N VAL A 46 -11.15 4.93 2.67
CA VAL A 46 -11.03 3.80 1.74
C VAL A 46 -11.49 4.22 0.33
N ASP A 47 -10.75 5.12 -0.31
CA ASP A 47 -11.08 5.63 -1.65
C ASP A 47 -10.47 4.77 -2.78
N GLY A 48 -9.60 3.81 -2.45
CA GLY A 48 -8.90 2.97 -3.41
C GLY A 48 -7.95 3.73 -4.33
N LYS A 49 -7.52 4.93 -3.94
CA LYS A 49 -6.59 5.78 -4.67
C LYS A 49 -5.39 6.12 -3.79
N VAL A 50 -4.22 6.21 -4.41
CA VAL A 50 -3.05 6.82 -3.78
C VAL A 50 -2.94 8.24 -4.34
N SER A 51 -3.55 9.19 -3.64
CA SER A 51 -3.45 10.62 -3.98
C SER A 51 -2.07 11.19 -3.64
N ARG A 52 -1.70 12.33 -4.22
CA ARG A 52 -0.53 13.11 -3.77
C ARG A 52 -1.06 14.41 -3.14
N PRO A 53 -0.86 14.66 -1.84
CA PRO A 53 -0.25 13.79 -0.83
C PRO A 53 -1.21 12.69 -0.34
N SER A 54 -0.71 11.46 -0.19
CA SER A 54 -1.50 10.33 0.31
C SER A 54 -1.47 10.30 1.84
N LEU A 55 -2.64 10.36 2.47
CA LEU A 55 -2.78 10.18 3.93
C LEU A 55 -2.31 8.79 4.38
N MET A 56 -2.56 7.77 3.56
CA MET A 56 -2.06 6.41 3.77
C MET A 56 -0.53 6.37 3.84
N TRP A 57 0.17 7.05 2.92
CA TRP A 57 1.63 7.09 2.90
C TRP A 57 2.21 7.88 4.06
N LYS A 58 1.55 8.97 4.47
CA LYS A 58 1.92 9.71 5.67
C LYS A 58 1.81 8.85 6.94
N GLN A 59 0.76 8.04 7.06
CA GLN A 59 0.60 7.16 8.21
C GLN A 59 1.65 6.05 8.23
N ILE A 60 1.92 5.40 7.09
CA ILE A 60 2.99 4.40 6.99
C ILE A 60 4.35 4.99 7.36
N GLN A 61 4.67 6.19 6.87
CA GLN A 61 5.91 6.86 7.23
C GLN A 61 5.98 7.17 8.73
N ARG A 62 4.86 7.59 9.33
CA ARG A 62 4.78 7.83 10.78
C ARG A 62 4.99 6.54 11.57
N ASP A 63 4.38 5.43 11.17
CA ASP A 63 4.53 4.14 11.85
C ASP A 63 6.00 3.69 11.79
N ILE A 64 6.62 3.73 10.61
CA ILE A 64 8.04 3.40 10.42
C ILE A 64 8.94 4.30 11.27
N ASN A 65 8.69 5.61 11.31
CA ASN A 65 9.48 6.54 12.12
C ASN A 65 9.37 6.29 13.63
N ASN A 66 8.29 5.63 14.08
CA ASN A 66 8.06 5.27 15.48
C ASN A 66 8.41 3.80 15.77
N ASP A 67 9.10 3.11 14.86
CA ASP A 67 9.42 1.68 14.95
C ASP A 67 8.19 0.76 15.08
N VAL A 68 7.05 1.23 14.57
CA VAL A 68 5.79 0.48 14.51
C VAL A 68 5.65 -0.15 13.13
N LYS A 69 5.38 -1.46 13.09
CA LYS A 69 5.12 -2.16 11.83
C LYS A 69 3.72 -1.83 11.29
N PRO A 70 3.57 -1.22 10.10
CA PRO A 70 2.26 -0.83 9.57
C PRO A 70 1.41 -2.01 9.06
N PHE A 71 2.03 -3.15 8.75
CA PHE A 71 1.40 -4.41 8.31
C PHE A 71 2.35 -5.59 8.52
#